data_AF-A0A431IQS4-F1
#
_entry.id   AF-A0A431IQS4-F1
#
_cell.length_a   1.000
_cell.length_b   1.000
_cell.length_c   1.000
_cell.angle_alpha   90.00
_cell.angle_beta   90.00
_cell.angle_gamma   90.00
#
_symmetry.space_group_name_H-M   'P 1'
#
loop_
_entity.id
_entity.type
_entity.pdbx_description
1 polymer ?
#
loop_
_entity_poly.entity_id
_entity_poly.type
_entity_poly.pdbx_seq_one_letter_code
_entity_poly.pdbx_strand_id
1 'polypeptide(L)'
;MKKILLASGIFISTSIFADPTGIYIGGGLGYGSQQANYLGSSNTDGTPALRAQFGYQFANWLDAELGWNYLTQGSNWNNLGTPSTTIYDFAFLPGFTLPATPITIFVRLGIDAVSANLNSSWYNQLISNSTTNFEYGAGVKVNIPETNTFVRLEYINYGAAPNNNNSNLTTTPTAVLITAAYVF
;
A
#
# COMPACT_ATOMS: atom_id res chain seq x y z
N MET A 1 16.49 -31.26 -58.74
CA MET A 1 15.45 -30.24 -59.01
C MET A 1 14.73 -29.92 -57.71
N LYS A 2 14.76 -28.64 -57.35
CA LYS A 2 13.81 -27.83 -56.56
C LYS A 2 13.21 -28.41 -55.25
N LYS A 3 13.65 -27.75 -54.16
CA LYS A 3 13.08 -27.59 -52.81
C LYS A 3 11.55 -27.42 -52.81
N ILE A 4 10.89 -27.84 -51.74
CA ILE A 4 9.92 -27.03 -50.97
C ILE A 4 9.92 -27.53 -49.52
N LEU A 5 10.40 -26.66 -48.63
CA LEU A 5 10.29 -26.74 -47.19
C LEU A 5 8.89 -26.20 -46.84
N LEU A 6 8.01 -26.99 -46.22
CA LEU A 6 6.72 -26.47 -45.76
C LEU A 6 6.85 -26.05 -44.28
N ALA A 7 7.44 -24.87 -44.09
CA ALA A 7 7.26 -24.10 -42.86
C ALA A 7 5.78 -23.67 -42.79
N SER A 8 4.96 -24.48 -42.13
CA SER A 8 3.57 -24.12 -41.83
C SER A 8 3.56 -23.45 -40.47
N GLY A 9 3.63 -22.12 -40.52
CA GLY A 9 3.48 -21.25 -39.38
C GLY A 9 2.14 -21.48 -38.70
N ILE A 10 2.20 -21.77 -37.41
CA ILE A 10 1.22 -21.29 -36.46
C ILE A 10 2.02 -20.42 -35.48
N PHE A 11 2.28 -19.18 -35.91
CA PHE A 11 2.46 -18.08 -34.98
C PHE A 11 1.10 -17.88 -34.28
N ILE A 12 0.81 -18.70 -33.26
CA ILE A 12 -0.02 -18.22 -32.16
C ILE A 12 0.93 -17.36 -31.34
N SER A 13 1.17 -16.13 -31.81
CA SER A 13 1.50 -15.04 -30.91
C SER A 13 0.22 -14.74 -30.13
N THR A 14 -0.11 -15.64 -29.19
CA THR A 14 -0.80 -15.15 -28.01
C THR A 14 0.20 -14.19 -27.40
N SER A 15 -0.20 -12.93 -27.27
CA SER A 15 0.46 -12.00 -26.37
C SER A 15 0.28 -12.58 -24.96
N ILE A 16 1.00 -13.64 -24.63
CA ILE A 16 1.19 -14.07 -23.26
C ILE A 16 2.05 -12.95 -22.72
N PHE A 17 1.41 -11.97 -22.08
CA PHE A 17 2.15 -11.02 -21.25
C PHE A 17 2.99 -11.91 -20.33
N ALA A 18 4.30 -11.95 -20.55
CA ALA A 18 5.17 -12.70 -19.66
C ALA A 18 4.94 -12.11 -18.27
N ASP A 19 4.47 -12.93 -17.33
CA ASP A 19 4.21 -12.51 -15.96
C ASP A 19 5.50 -11.89 -15.42
N PRO A 20 5.58 -10.57 -15.15
CA PRO A 20 6.77 -10.01 -14.56
C PRO A 20 6.91 -10.57 -13.15
N THR A 21 7.80 -11.54 -12.97
CA THR A 21 8.18 -12.08 -11.67
C THR A 21 9.52 -11.49 -11.27
N GLY A 22 9.64 -11.00 -10.05
CA GLY A 22 10.88 -10.39 -9.63
C GLY A 22 10.74 -9.51 -8.42
N ILE A 23 11.87 -8.96 -8.00
CA ILE A 23 11.90 -7.92 -6.97
C ILE A 23 11.27 -6.68 -7.59
N TYR A 24 10.48 -5.92 -6.84
CA TYR A 24 10.03 -4.61 -7.25
C TYR A 24 10.33 -3.55 -6.21
N ILE A 25 10.55 -2.34 -6.69
CA ILE A 25 10.66 -1.14 -5.88
C ILE A 25 9.71 -0.08 -6.44
N GLY A 26 9.02 0.61 -5.55
CA GLY A 26 8.06 1.62 -5.96
C GLY A 26 7.74 2.62 -4.87
N GLY A 27 6.86 3.53 -5.22
CA GLY A 27 6.34 4.52 -4.30
C GLY A 27 5.06 5.11 -4.82
N GLY A 28 4.41 5.87 -3.96
CA GLY A 28 3.13 6.45 -4.29
C GLY A 28 2.71 7.53 -3.33
N LEU A 29 1.58 8.11 -3.69
CA LEU A 29 0.92 9.16 -2.95
C LEU A 29 -0.58 8.92 -2.96
N GLY A 30 -1.27 9.55 -2.03
CA GLY A 30 -2.70 9.43 -1.95
C GLY A 30 -3.28 10.21 -0.80
N TYR A 31 -4.41 9.73 -0.32
CA TYR A 31 -5.18 10.34 0.74
C TYR A 31 -5.31 9.38 1.90
N GLY A 32 -4.78 9.78 3.05
CA GLY A 32 -4.93 9.12 4.33
C GLY A 32 -6.06 9.73 5.15
N SER A 33 -6.66 8.92 6.00
CA SER A 33 -7.55 9.39 7.05
C SER A 33 -7.05 8.90 8.41
N GLN A 34 -7.12 9.76 9.41
CA GLN A 34 -6.70 9.48 10.78
C GLN A 34 -7.89 9.75 11.68
N GLN A 35 -8.50 8.70 12.21
CA GLN A 35 -9.54 8.82 13.22
C GLN A 35 -8.89 8.83 14.61
N ALA A 36 -8.89 9.99 15.27
CA ALA A 36 -8.44 10.14 16.64
C ALA A 36 -9.63 10.03 17.60
N ASN A 37 -9.53 9.15 18.59
CA ASN A 37 -10.55 8.97 19.63
C ASN A 37 -9.95 9.30 21.00
N TYR A 38 -10.57 10.25 21.70
CA TYR A 38 -10.22 10.63 23.07
C TYR A 38 -11.43 10.56 23.97
N LEU A 39 -11.37 9.71 25.00
CA LEU A 39 -12.43 9.56 26.01
C LEU A 39 -13.84 9.36 25.41
N GLY A 40 -13.94 8.65 24.28
CA GLY A 40 -15.21 8.37 23.60
C GLY A 40 -15.68 9.45 22.62
N SER A 41 -14.93 10.55 22.47
CA SER A 41 -15.13 11.54 21.40
C SER A 41 -14.16 11.25 20.26
N SER A 42 -14.69 11.01 19.06
CA SER A 42 -13.89 10.74 17.86
C SER A 42 -13.94 11.90 16.88
N ASN A 43 -12.79 12.25 16.31
CA ASN A 43 -12.71 13.11 15.13
C ASN A 43 -11.95 12.38 14.02
N THR A 44 -12.42 12.54 12.79
CA THR A 44 -11.77 11.96 11.62
C THR A 44 -11.26 13.11 10.78
N ASP A 45 -9.97 13.09 10.50
CA ASP A 45 -9.34 14.09 9.66
C ASP A 45 -8.58 13.43 8.53
N GLY A 46 -8.48 14.14 7.41
CA GLY A 46 -7.94 13.59 6.18
C GLY A 46 -6.73 14.37 5.70
N THR A 47 -5.71 13.63 5.29
CA THR A 47 -4.37 14.16 5.07
C THR A 47 -3.75 13.52 3.83
N PRO A 48 -2.84 14.19 3.13
CA PRO A 48 -1.97 13.51 2.17
C PRO A 48 -1.28 12.28 2.80
N ALA A 49 -1.09 11.24 1.99
CA ALA A 49 -0.35 10.05 2.37
C ALA A 49 0.76 9.77 1.35
N LEU A 50 1.88 9.27 1.85
CA LEU A 50 3.05 8.87 1.06
C LEU A 50 3.34 7.40 1.34
N ARG A 51 3.80 6.67 0.32
CA ARG A 51 4.24 5.28 0.44
C ARG A 51 5.55 5.07 -0.31
N ALA A 52 6.47 4.35 0.31
CA ALA A 52 7.56 3.67 -0.34
C ALA A 52 7.37 2.16 -0.15
N GLN A 53 7.61 1.37 -1.19
CA GLN A 53 7.38 -0.07 -1.15
C GLN A 53 8.53 -0.84 -1.81
N PHE A 54 8.83 -1.99 -1.23
CA PHE A 54 9.79 -2.97 -1.73
C PHE A 54 9.16 -4.35 -1.61
N GLY A 55 9.13 -5.13 -2.67
CA GLY A 55 8.49 -6.44 -2.61
C GLY A 55 9.03 -7.42 -3.63
N TYR A 56 8.41 -8.59 -3.65
CA TYR A 56 8.68 -9.64 -4.62
C TYR A 56 7.35 -10.12 -5.21
N GLN A 57 7.26 -10.10 -6.54
CA GLN A 57 6.14 -10.63 -7.30
C GLN A 57 6.45 -12.08 -7.70
N PHE A 58 5.74 -13.03 -7.09
CA PHE A 58 5.90 -14.46 -7.36
C PHE A 58 5.18 -14.88 -8.64
N ALA A 59 4.04 -14.25 -8.91
CA ALA A 59 3.21 -14.41 -10.09
C ALA A 59 2.36 -13.14 -10.27
N ASN A 60 1.67 -12.94 -11.40
CA ASN A 60 0.83 -11.75 -11.59
C ASN A 60 -0.23 -11.54 -10.50
N TRP A 61 -0.64 -12.62 -9.85
CA TRP A 61 -1.69 -12.68 -8.84
C TRP A 61 -1.17 -12.84 -7.40
N LEU A 62 0.15 -12.87 -7.15
CA LEU A 62 0.69 -13.06 -5.80
C LEU A 62 1.98 -12.29 -5.59
N ASP A 63 1.93 -11.36 -4.64
CA ASP A 63 3.07 -10.57 -4.21
C ASP A 63 3.29 -10.67 -2.68
N ALA A 64 4.52 -10.44 -2.23
CA ALA A 64 4.82 -10.08 -0.85
C ALA A 64 5.54 -8.72 -0.82
N GLU A 65 5.23 -7.88 0.17
CA GLU A 65 5.65 -6.48 0.19
C GLU A 65 6.05 -6.02 1.58
N LEU A 66 7.11 -5.23 1.65
CA LEU A 66 7.45 -4.34 2.76
C LEU A 66 7.09 -2.90 2.38
N GLY A 67 6.45 -2.19 3.28
CA GLY A 67 6.02 -0.80 3.07
C GLY A 67 6.50 0.13 4.17
N TRP A 68 6.81 1.36 3.76
CA TRP A 68 6.87 2.51 4.64
C TRP A 68 5.80 3.50 4.19
N ASN A 69 4.89 3.87 5.10
CA ASN A 69 3.82 4.82 4.83
C ASN A 69 3.89 5.97 5.83
N TYR A 70 3.56 7.15 5.33
CA TYR A 70 3.47 8.34 6.15
C TYR A 70 2.19 9.11 5.82
N LEU A 71 1.31 9.21 6.80
CA LEU A 71 0.15 10.09 6.75
C LEU A 71 0.56 11.41 7.38
N THR A 72 0.51 12.48 6.58
CA THR A 72 1.00 13.78 6.99
C THR A 72 0.16 14.36 8.12
N GLN A 73 0.61 15.48 8.68
CA GLN A 73 -0.10 16.17 9.74
C GLN A 73 -1.51 16.58 9.31
N GLY A 74 -2.47 16.28 10.19
CA GLY A 74 -3.84 16.73 10.08
C GLY A 74 -4.08 18.12 10.66
N SER A 75 -5.34 18.52 10.62
CA SER A 75 -5.96 19.63 11.30
C SER A 75 -5.80 19.51 12.81
N ASN A 76 -5.75 20.66 13.48
CA ASN A 76 -5.68 20.70 14.93
C ASN A 76 -6.99 20.16 15.52
N TRP A 77 -6.89 19.05 16.25
CA TRP A 77 -8.05 18.43 16.86
C TRP A 77 -8.24 18.90 18.29
N ASN A 78 -9.36 19.59 18.55
CA ASN A 78 -9.77 20.04 19.88
C ASN A 78 -8.69 20.85 20.64
N ASN A 79 -7.85 21.60 19.91
CA ASN A 79 -6.68 22.31 20.43
C ASN A 79 -5.60 21.40 21.06
N LEU A 80 -5.67 20.09 20.87
CA LEU A 80 -4.74 19.11 21.43
C LEU A 80 -3.51 18.89 20.56
N GLY A 81 -3.56 19.23 19.27
CA GLY A 81 -2.47 19.08 18.32
C GLY A 81 -2.88 18.55 16.94
N THR A 82 -1.89 18.41 16.07
CA THR A 82 -2.06 17.87 14.71
C THR A 82 -1.61 16.40 14.66
N PRO A 83 -2.50 15.44 14.37
CA PRO A 83 -2.15 14.04 14.31
C PRO A 83 -1.32 13.73 13.05
N SER A 84 -0.32 12.87 13.20
CA SER A 84 0.47 12.29 12.10
C SER A 84 0.76 10.84 12.40
N THR A 85 0.89 10.01 11.36
CA THR A 85 1.13 8.57 11.54
C THR A 85 2.21 8.08 10.59
N THR A 86 3.19 7.37 11.14
CA THR A 86 4.16 6.58 10.38
C THR A 86 3.84 5.10 10.53
N ILE A 87 3.81 4.37 9.42
CA ILE A 87 3.51 2.94 9.39
C ILE A 87 4.63 2.19 8.67
N TYR A 88 5.10 1.11 9.27
CA TYR A 88 5.92 0.11 8.60
C TYR A 88 5.09 -1.16 8.44
N ASP A 89 4.97 -1.69 7.24
CA ASP A 89 4.11 -2.84 6.95
C ASP A 89 4.86 -4.00 6.29
N PHE A 90 4.34 -5.20 6.51
CA PHE A 90 4.66 -6.41 5.75
C PHE A 90 3.37 -7.13 5.36
N ALA A 91 3.16 -7.33 4.06
CA ALA A 91 1.93 -7.90 3.53
C ALA A 91 2.13 -8.95 2.45
N PHE A 92 1.10 -9.78 2.32
CA PHE A 92 0.85 -10.60 1.15
C PHE A 92 -0.33 -10.03 0.36
N LEU A 93 -0.20 -10.05 -0.96
CA LEU A 93 -1.19 -9.51 -1.89
C LEU A 93 -1.69 -10.61 -2.84
N PRO A 94 -2.51 -11.56 -2.37
CA PRO A 94 -3.15 -12.51 -3.26
C PRO A 94 -4.24 -11.81 -4.08
N GLY A 95 -4.36 -12.20 -5.34
CA GLY A 95 -5.31 -11.60 -6.27
C GLY A 95 -5.79 -12.54 -7.36
N PHE A 96 -6.49 -11.93 -8.31
CA PHE A 96 -7.03 -12.57 -9.50
C PHE A 96 -6.75 -11.66 -10.70
N THR A 97 -5.98 -12.18 -11.66
CA THR A 97 -5.70 -11.49 -12.91
C THR A 97 -6.82 -11.77 -13.91
N LEU A 98 -7.41 -10.70 -14.45
CA LEU A 98 -8.48 -10.79 -15.43
C LEU A 98 -7.93 -11.38 -16.75
N PRO A 99 -8.52 -12.47 -17.29
CA PRO A 99 -8.02 -13.12 -18.50
C PRO A 99 -7.85 -12.14 -19.68
N ALA A 100 -6.72 -12.27 -20.38
CA ALA A 100 -6.36 -11.43 -21.53
C ALA A 100 -6.28 -9.91 -21.24
N THR A 101 -6.08 -9.52 -19.98
CA THR A 101 -5.82 -8.12 -19.61
C THR A 101 -4.61 -8.03 -18.67
N PRO A 102 -3.94 -6.87 -18.60
CA PRO A 102 -2.88 -6.65 -17.61
C PRO A 102 -3.42 -6.30 -16.21
N ILE A 103 -4.71 -6.46 -15.96
CA ILE A 103 -5.39 -5.98 -14.76
C ILE A 103 -5.52 -7.12 -13.74
N THR A 104 -5.10 -6.85 -12.51
CA THR A 104 -5.23 -7.75 -11.37
C THR A 104 -5.99 -7.07 -10.25
N ILE A 105 -7.04 -7.72 -9.76
CA ILE A 105 -7.73 -7.30 -8.53
C ILE A 105 -7.08 -8.09 -7.38
N PHE A 106 -6.69 -7.42 -6.32
CA PHE A 106 -6.00 -8.06 -5.19
C PHE A 106 -6.58 -7.63 -3.86
N VAL A 107 -6.38 -8.47 -2.86
CA VAL A 107 -6.53 -8.09 -1.45
C VAL A 107 -5.15 -7.96 -0.83
N ARG A 108 -5.02 -7.11 0.17
CA ARG A 108 -3.82 -6.94 0.99
C ARG A 108 -4.11 -7.51 2.37
N LEU A 109 -3.23 -8.37 2.86
CA LEU A 109 -3.31 -8.93 4.21
C LEU A 109 -1.92 -8.92 4.82
N GLY A 110 -1.78 -8.31 5.99
CA GLY A 110 -0.45 -8.10 6.56
C GLY A 110 -0.46 -7.81 8.04
N ILE A 111 0.74 -7.52 8.51
CA ILE A 111 1.01 -6.95 9.83
C ILE A 111 1.70 -5.62 9.66
N ASP A 112 1.43 -4.70 10.57
CA ASP A 112 2.05 -3.39 10.57
C ASP A 112 2.65 -3.04 11.94
N ALA A 113 3.47 -2.00 11.94
CA ALA A 113 3.91 -1.28 13.13
C ALA A 113 3.51 0.19 12.94
N VAL A 114 2.43 0.59 13.61
CA VAL A 114 1.85 1.93 13.54
C VAL A 114 2.38 2.78 14.67
N SER A 115 3.03 3.88 14.31
CA SER A 115 3.51 4.90 15.23
C SER A 115 2.69 6.18 15.01
N ALA A 116 1.75 6.44 15.92
CA ALA A 116 0.89 7.62 15.89
C ALA A 116 1.43 8.70 16.83
N ASN A 117 1.55 9.92 16.32
CA ASN A 117 2.02 11.09 17.07
C ASN A 117 1.00 12.23 16.98
N LEU A 118 0.78 12.91 18.10
CA LEU A 118 0.02 14.15 18.17
C LEU A 118 0.99 15.32 18.40
N ASN A 119 1.22 16.11 17.36
CA ASN A 119 2.14 17.24 17.43
C ASN A 119 1.47 18.42 18.15
N SER A 120 1.88 18.70 19.39
CA SER A 120 1.45 19.89 20.15
C SER A 120 2.46 20.34 21.18
N SER A 121 2.31 21.56 21.69
CA SER A 121 3.17 22.10 22.75
C SER A 121 3.09 21.31 24.07
N TRP A 122 2.06 20.49 24.27
CA TRP A 122 1.81 19.73 25.49
C TRP A 122 2.21 18.25 25.37
N TYR A 123 2.16 17.69 24.17
CA TYR A 123 2.33 16.26 23.93
C TYR A 123 3.37 15.93 22.84
N ASN A 124 4.30 16.84 22.50
CA ASN A 124 5.30 16.53 21.48
C ASN A 124 6.27 15.42 21.94
N GLN A 125 6.22 14.26 21.28
CA GLN A 125 7.23 13.22 21.44
C GLN A 125 8.03 13.09 20.14
N LEU A 126 9.36 13.16 20.27
CA LEU A 126 10.29 12.95 19.16
C LEU A 126 10.24 11.50 18.62
N ILE A 127 9.82 10.54 19.46
CA ILE A 127 9.66 9.12 19.12
C ILE A 127 8.37 8.65 19.80
N SER A 128 7.34 8.37 19.00
CA SER A 128 6.11 7.71 19.45
C SER A 128 6.29 6.19 19.46
N ASN A 129 5.76 5.50 20.48
CA ASN A 129 5.76 4.04 20.51
C ASN A 129 4.96 3.46 19.35
N SER A 130 5.45 2.35 18.81
CA SER A 130 4.77 1.61 17.74
C SER A 130 3.84 0.55 18.32
N THR A 131 2.66 0.40 17.72
CA THR A 131 1.71 -0.69 18.00
C THR A 131 1.64 -1.61 16.80
N THR A 132 1.67 -2.91 17.05
CA THR A 132 1.51 -3.90 15.98
C THR A 132 0.05 -4.22 15.76
N ASN A 133 -0.44 -4.06 14.53
CA ASN A 133 -1.78 -4.46 14.14
C ASN A 133 -1.76 -5.46 12.98
N PHE A 134 -2.93 -6.05 12.74
CA PHE A 134 -3.24 -6.65 11.46
C PHE A 134 -3.71 -5.55 10.51
N GLU A 135 -3.14 -5.53 9.31
CA GLU A 135 -3.63 -4.68 8.23
C GLU A 135 -4.42 -5.49 7.22
N TYR A 136 -5.39 -4.81 6.60
CA TYR A 136 -6.13 -5.35 5.47
C TYR A 136 -6.44 -4.26 4.44
N GLY A 137 -6.58 -4.67 3.20
CA GLY A 137 -6.83 -3.76 2.10
C GLY A 137 -7.30 -4.48 0.84
N ALA A 138 -7.59 -3.69 -0.18
CA ALA A 138 -7.92 -4.19 -1.50
C ALA A 138 -7.57 -3.16 -2.56
N GLY A 139 -7.29 -3.63 -3.76
CA GLY A 139 -6.88 -2.74 -4.84
C GLY A 139 -6.95 -3.37 -6.22
N VAL A 140 -6.59 -2.54 -7.20
CA VAL A 140 -6.48 -2.90 -8.60
C VAL A 140 -5.08 -2.52 -9.07
N LYS A 141 -4.36 -3.50 -9.62
CA LYS A 141 -3.02 -3.38 -10.21
C LYS A 141 -3.13 -3.50 -11.73
N VAL A 142 -2.42 -2.64 -12.45
CA VAL A 142 -2.28 -2.68 -13.91
C VAL A 142 -0.80 -2.86 -14.22
N ASN A 143 -0.44 -4.03 -14.76
CA ASN A 143 0.92 -4.30 -15.21
C ASN A 143 1.17 -3.63 -16.57
N ILE A 144 2.38 -3.12 -16.79
CA ILE A 144 2.83 -2.52 -18.04
C ILE A 144 4.07 -3.31 -18.48
N PRO A 145 3.88 -4.43 -19.20
CA PRO A 145 4.94 -5.40 -19.45
C PRO A 145 6.08 -4.85 -20.31
N GLU A 146 5.81 -3.90 -21.20
CA GLU A 146 6.83 -3.27 -22.05
C GLU A 146 7.89 -2.50 -21.23
N THR A 147 7.53 -2.04 -20.04
CA THR A 147 8.41 -1.26 -19.16
C THR A 147 8.75 -1.98 -17.87
N ASN A 148 8.30 -3.22 -17.68
CA ASN A 148 8.37 -3.95 -16.41
C ASN A 148 7.88 -3.10 -15.22
N THR A 149 6.84 -2.29 -15.43
CA THR A 149 6.27 -1.48 -14.34
C THR A 149 4.85 -1.94 -14.04
N PHE A 150 4.34 -1.53 -12.88
CA PHE A 150 2.90 -1.55 -12.62
C PHE A 150 2.47 -0.25 -11.97
N VAL A 151 1.18 0.06 -12.12
CA VAL A 151 0.50 1.09 -11.36
C VAL A 151 -0.65 0.43 -10.61
N ARG A 152 -0.87 0.79 -9.35
CA ARG A 152 -2.02 0.29 -8.59
C ARG A 152 -2.72 1.39 -7.82
N LEU A 153 -4.02 1.19 -7.64
CA LEU A 153 -4.87 1.92 -6.71
C LEU A 153 -5.25 0.96 -5.58
N GLU A 154 -5.04 1.36 -4.34
CA GLU A 154 -5.19 0.49 -3.18
C GLU A 154 -5.83 1.25 -2.00
N TYR A 155 -6.79 0.63 -1.34
CA TYR A 155 -7.25 1.02 -0.01
C TYR A 155 -6.60 0.13 1.05
N ILE A 156 -6.12 0.71 2.15
CA ILE A 156 -5.47 0.02 3.27
C ILE A 156 -6.03 0.53 4.60
N ASN A 157 -6.30 -0.39 5.51
CA ASN A 157 -6.57 -0.12 6.92
C ASN A 157 -5.42 -0.69 7.76
N TYR A 158 -4.81 0.14 8.60
CA TYR A 158 -3.61 -0.18 9.39
C TYR A 158 -3.93 -0.50 10.86
N GLY A 159 -5.19 -0.83 11.19
CA GLY A 159 -5.61 -1.02 12.58
C GLY A 159 -5.52 0.26 13.42
N ALA A 160 -5.35 0.12 14.74
CA ALA A 160 -5.37 1.25 15.68
C ALA A 160 -4.11 1.28 16.54
N ALA A 161 -3.62 2.48 16.85
CA ALA A 161 -2.48 2.66 17.75
C ALA A 161 -2.79 3.72 18.82
N PRO A 162 -2.39 3.52 20.08
CA PRO A 162 -2.34 4.58 21.06
C PRO A 162 -1.38 5.69 20.59
N ASN A 163 -1.74 6.93 20.89
CA ASN A 163 -0.98 8.10 20.52
C ASN A 163 -0.20 8.58 21.75
N ASN A 164 1.08 8.92 21.60
CA ASN A 164 1.93 9.51 22.64
C ASN A 164 1.90 8.76 24.00
N ASN A 165 1.79 7.43 23.97
CA ASN A 165 1.64 6.56 25.15
C ASN A 165 0.40 6.81 26.01
N ASN A 166 -0.60 7.49 25.47
CA ASN A 166 -1.88 7.69 26.12
C ASN A 166 -2.89 6.66 25.61
N SER A 167 -3.19 5.64 26.42
CA SER A 167 -4.17 4.61 26.08
C SER A 167 -5.59 5.14 25.87
N ASN A 168 -5.89 6.34 26.40
CA ASN A 168 -7.17 7.01 26.18
C ASN A 168 -7.22 7.81 24.87
N LEU A 169 -6.11 7.89 24.13
CA LEU A 169 -6.03 8.53 22.83
C LEU A 169 -5.55 7.53 21.78
N THR A 170 -6.47 7.04 20.94
CA THR A 170 -6.14 6.07 19.88
C THR A 170 -6.33 6.70 18.51
N THR A 171 -5.39 6.48 17.60
CA THR A 171 -5.49 6.85 16.18
C THR A 171 -5.69 5.58 15.34
N THR A 172 -6.71 5.56 14.49
CA THR A 172 -6.93 4.53 13.47
C THR A 172 -6.61 5.12 12.10
N PRO A 173 -5.47 4.77 11.47
CA PRO A 173 -5.10 5.27 10.17
C PRO A 173 -5.63 4.38 9.04
N THR A 174 -6.14 5.00 7.98
CA THR A 174 -6.48 4.34 6.72
C THR A 174 -5.92 5.15 5.55
N ALA A 175 -5.71 4.53 4.38
CA ALA A 175 -5.24 5.25 3.21
C ALA A 175 -5.84 4.70 1.92
N VAL A 176 -6.06 5.60 0.95
CA VAL A 176 -6.24 5.29 -0.46
C VAL A 176 -5.02 5.81 -1.19
N LEU A 177 -4.29 4.92 -1.87
CA LEU A 177 -2.99 5.20 -2.47
C LEU A 177 -2.98 4.86 -3.95
N ILE A 178 -2.31 5.71 -4.73
CA ILE A 178 -1.88 5.39 -6.09
C ILE A 178 -0.37 5.19 -6.05
N THR A 179 0.10 3.99 -6.39
CA THR A 179 1.52 3.66 -6.40
C THR A 179 1.95 3.18 -7.78
N ALA A 180 3.22 3.43 -8.09
CA ALA A 180 3.89 2.89 -9.26
C ALA A 180 5.19 2.20 -8.81
N ALA A 181 5.52 1.08 -9.46
CA ALA A 181 6.72 0.32 -9.16
C ALA A 181 7.35 -0.24 -10.43
N TYR A 182 8.65 -0.52 -10.34
CA TYR A 182 9.44 -1.21 -11.35
C TYR A 182 9.82 -2.60 -10.85
N VAL A 183 9.66 -3.62 -11.69
CA VAL A 183 10.00 -5.03 -11.45
C VAL A 183 11.33 -5.35 -12.16
N PHE A 184 12.29 -5.87 -11.40
CA PHE A 184 13.63 -6.26 -11.86
C PHE A 184 13.69 -7.72 -12.34
#